data_AF-A0A3Q8CMH5-F1
#
_entry.id   AF-A0A3Q8CMH5-F1
#
_cell.length_a   1.000
_cell.length_b   1.000
_cell.length_c   1.000
_cell.angle_alpha   90.00
_cell.angle_beta   90.00
_cell.angle_gamma   90.00
#
_symmetry.space_group_name_H-M   'P 1'
#
loop_
_entity.id
_entity.type
_entity.pdbx_description
1 polymer ?
#
loop_
_entity_poly.entity_id
_entity_poly.type
_entity_poly.pdbx_seq_one_letter_code
_entity_poly.pdbx_strand_id
1 'polypeptide(L)' 'MSNKFDIIHEYQVVEAKLAELDQVCERISETNRGRHLLEAYDEKRQQLSAEKDRLGAILEAMSAAED' A
#
# COMPACT_ATOMS: atom_id res chain seq x y z
N MET A 1 -3.42 -15.53 -18.28
CA MET A 1 -2.35 -14.65 -17.72
C MET A 1 -2.74 -13.18 -17.55
N SER A 2 -3.84 -12.65 -18.12
CA SER A 2 -4.27 -11.24 -17.85
C SER A 2 -4.34 -10.95 -16.35
N ASN A 3 -5.05 -11.80 -15.60
CA ASN A 3 -5.27 -11.63 -14.16
C ASN A 3 -3.98 -11.51 -13.32
N LYS A 4 -2.90 -12.23 -13.66
CA LYS A 4 -1.63 -12.15 -12.90
C LYS A 4 -0.95 -10.80 -13.08
N PHE A 5 -0.89 -10.31 -14.33
CA PHE A 5 -0.31 -9.00 -14.62
C PHE A 5 -1.15 -7.86 -14.03
N ASP A 6 -2.48 -8.01 -14.03
CA ASP A 6 -3.40 -7.06 -13.41
C ASP A 6 -3.13 -6.95 -11.88
N ILE A 7 -2.99 -8.09 -11.19
CA ILE A 7 -2.68 -8.14 -9.75
C ILE A 7 -1.28 -7.58 -9.45
N ILE A 8 -0.27 -7.87 -10.29
CA ILE A 8 1.08 -7.29 -10.15
C ILE A 8 1.02 -5.76 -10.25
N HIS A 9 0.28 -5.25 -11.24
CA HIS A 9 0.13 -3.81 -11.42
C HIS A 9 -0.60 -3.17 -10.23
N GLU A 10 -1.69 -3.79 -9.75
CA GLU A 10 -2.39 -3.33 -8.54
C GLU A 10 -1.45 -3.30 -7.32
N TYR A 11 -0.65 -4.35 -7.12
CA TYR A 11 0.34 -4.42 -6.04
C TYR A 11 1.36 -3.26 -6.13
N GLN A 12 1.91 -2.99 -7.32
CA GLN A 12 2.85 -1.90 -7.55
C GLN A 12 2.22 -0.51 -7.30
N VAL A 13 0.96 -0.33 -7.70
CA VAL A 13 0.20 0.91 -7.44
C VAL A 13 -0.01 1.12 -5.93
N VAL A 14 -0.32 0.06 -5.19
CA VAL A 14 -0.48 0.14 -3.73
C VAL A 14 0.85 0.46 -3.05
N GLU A 15 1.97 -0.15 -3.48
CA GLU A 15 3.30 0.19 -2.98
C GLU A 15 3.67 1.66 -3.22
N ALA A 16 3.41 2.18 -4.41
CA ALA A 16 3.68 3.59 -4.72
C ALA A 16 2.86 4.54 -3.84
N LYS A 17 1.57 4.23 -3.61
CA LYS A 17 0.69 5.02 -2.73
C LYS A 17 1.15 4.99 -1.27
N LEU A 18 1.63 3.85 -0.78
CA LEU A 18 2.19 3.75 0.57
C LEU A 18 3.44 4.63 0.72
N ALA A 19 4.33 4.63 -0.28
CA ALA A 19 5.52 5.48 -0.26
C ALA A 19 5.16 6.98 -0.29
N GLU A 20 4.16 7.37 -1.08
CA GLU A 20 3.66 8.75 -1.10
C GLU A 20 3.06 9.16 0.26
N LEU A 21 2.28 8.27 0.87
CA LEU A 21 1.69 8.50 2.20
C LEU A 21 2.76 8.69 3.28
N ASP A 22 3.81 7.88 3.26
CA ASP A 22 4.92 8.00 4.21
C ASP A 22 5.60 9.36 4.08
N GLN A 23 5.85 9.84 2.86
CA GLN A 23 6.41 11.18 2.62
C GLN A 23 5.48 12.31 3.08
N VAL A 24 4.18 12.16 2.87
CA VAL A 24 3.19 13.16 3.32
C VAL A 24 3.11 13.20 4.84
N CYS A 25 3.08 12.05 5.51
CA CYS A 25 3.10 11.97 6.97
C CYS A 25 4.35 12.60 7.57
N GLU A 26 5.53 12.32 6.99
CA GLU A 26 6.80 12.91 7.42
C GLU A 26 6.73 14.45 7.35
N ARG A 27 6.33 15.00 6.20
CA ARG A 27 6.18 16.46 6.01
C ARG A 27 5.15 17.09 6.93
N ILE A 28 4.05 16.39 7.21
CA ILE A 28 3.03 16.88 8.13
C ILE A 28 3.56 16.89 9.57
N SER A 29 4.30 15.85 9.96
CA SER A 29 4.86 15.71 11.31
C SER A 29 5.84 16.83 11.67
N GLU A 30 6.53 17.40 10.68
CA GLU A 30 7.39 18.58 10.84
C GLU A 30 6.59 19.87 11.13
N THR A 31 5.26 19.85 10.98
CA THR A 31 4.40 21.01 11.18
C THR A 31 3.39 20.77 12.32
N ASN A 32 3.42 21.63 13.34
CA ASN A 32 2.51 21.53 14.50
C ASN A 32 1.01 21.62 14.17
N ARG A 33 0.63 22.06 12.95
CA ARG A 33 -0.75 22.30 12.55
C ARG A 33 -1.49 21.06 12.00
N GLY A 34 -0.78 19.98 11.66
CA GLY A 34 -1.37 18.85 10.94
C GLY A 34 -1.53 17.55 11.73
N ARG A 35 -1.34 17.56 13.06
CA ARG A 35 -1.39 16.32 13.87
C ARG A 35 -2.70 15.53 13.75
N HIS A 36 -3.84 16.20 13.58
CA HIS A 36 -5.14 15.55 13.35
C HIS A 36 -5.25 14.87 11.97
N LEU A 37 -4.44 15.30 11.00
CA LEU A 37 -4.37 14.64 9.69
C LEU A 37 -3.54 13.36 9.76
N LEU A 38 -2.55 13.29 10.66
CA LEU A 38 -1.71 12.10 10.83
C LEU A 38 -2.54 10.87 11.19
N GLU A 39 -3.55 11.00 12.06
CA GLU A 39 -4.44 9.88 12.40
C GLU A 39 -5.20 9.36 11.18
N ALA A 40 -5.78 10.25 10.36
CA ALA A 40 -6.48 9.87 9.14
C ALA A 40 -5.54 9.24 8.09
N TYR A 41 -4.29 9.73 8.02
CA TYR A 41 -3.28 9.17 7.13
C TYR A 41 -2.76 7.82 7.63
N ASP A 42 -2.62 7.62 8.93
CA ASP A 42 -2.25 6.34 9.54
C ASP A 42 -3.32 5.27 9.32
N GLU A 43 -4.60 5.62 9.48
CA GLU A 43 -5.71 4.71 9.12
C GLU A 43 -5.65 4.30 7.65
N LYS A 44 -5.43 5.26 6.75
CA LYS A 44 -5.31 4.99 5.32
C LYS A 44 -4.08 4.14 4.99
N ARG A 45 -2.96 4.36 5.68
CA ARG A 45 -1.75 3.55 5.56
C ARG A 45 -1.99 2.11 6.00
N GLN A 46 -2.68 1.90 7.12
CA GLN A 46 -3.04 0.56 7.59
C GLN A 46 -3.91 -0.19 6.57
N GLN A 47 -4.90 0.48 5.98
CA GLN A 47 -5.76 -0.10 4.95
C GLN A 47 -4.96 -0.53 3.71
N LEU A 48 -4.09 0.35 3.20
CA LEU A 48 -3.27 0.05 2.03
C LEU A 48 -2.21 -1.02 2.32
N SER A 49 -1.67 -1.08 3.54
CA SER A 49 -0.77 -2.15 3.95
C SER A 49 -1.48 -3.51 3.94
N ALA A 50 -2.71 -3.58 4.48
CA ALA A 50 -3.50 -4.80 4.46
C ALA A 50 -3.85 -5.23 3.01
N GLU A 51 -4.13 -4.27 2.13
CA GLU A 51 -4.36 -4.52 0.71
C GLU A 51 -3.10 -5.06 0.02
N LYS A 52 -1.94 -4.46 0.29
CA LYS A 52 -0.63 -4.93 -0.21
C LYS A 52 -0.37 -6.37 0.21
N ASP A 53 -0.54 -6.68 1.51
CA ASP A 53 -0.30 -8.01 2.06
C ASP A 53 -1.22 -9.05 1.41
N ARG A 54 -2.49 -8.70 1.20
CA ARG A 54 -3.45 -9.56 0.50
C ARG A 54 -3.05 -9.82 -0.95
N LEU A 55 -2.67 -8.79 -1.69
CA LEU A 55 -2.24 -8.93 -3.09
C LEU A 55 -0.95 -9.76 -3.19
N GLY A 56 0.00 -9.55 -2.27
CA GLY A 56 1.22 -10.35 -2.16
C GLY A 56 0.93 -11.84 -1.95
N ALA A 57 0.05 -12.16 -0.99
CA ALA A 57 -0.36 -13.54 -0.74
C ALA A 57 -1.02 -14.21 -1.97
N ILE A 58 -1.80 -13.46 -2.74
CA ILE A 58 -2.39 -13.96 -3.99
C ILE A 58 -1.30 -14.25 -5.02
N LEU A 59 -0.33 -13.35 -5.20
CA LEU A 59 0.78 -13.54 -6.14
C LEU A 59 1.67 -14.74 -5.78
N GLU A 60 1.92 -14.95 -4.48
CA GLU A 60 2.64 -16.12 -3.97
C GLU A 60 1.86 -17.41 -4.28
N ALA A 61 0.57 -17.44 -3.97
CA ALA A 61 -0.28 -18.60 -4.26
C ALA A 61 -0.37 -18.92 -5.76
N MET A 62 -0.44 -17.90 -6.62
CA MET A 62 -0.43 -18.07 -8.06
C MET A 62 0.90 -18.63 -8.56
N SER A 63 2.02 -18.17 -8.01
CA SER A 63 3.35 -18.65 -8.40
C SER A 63 3.56 -20.10 -7.96
N ALA A 64 3.12 -20.47 -6.75
CA ALA A 64 3.18 -21.84 -6.25
C ALA A 64 2.27 -22.83 -7.01
N ALA A 65 1.24 -22.35 -7.71
CA ALA A 65 0.37 -23.16 -8.54
C ALA A 65 0.85 -23.27 -10.01
N GLU A 66 1.82 -22.45 -10.41
CA GLU A 66 2.47 -22.48 -11.73
C GLU A 66 3.72 -23.37 -11.75
N ASP A 67 4.35 -23.61 -10.58
CA ASP A 67 5.39 -24.63 -10.34
C ASP A 67 4.80 -26.06 -10.26
#